data_AF-A0A094RXJ0-F1
#
_entry.id   AF-A0A094RXJ0-F1
#
_cell.length_a   1.000
_cell.length_b   1.000
_cell.length_c   1.000
_cell.angle_alpha   90.00
_cell.angle_beta   90.00
_cell.angle_gamma   90.00
#
_symmetry.space_group_name_H-M   'P 1'
#
loop_
_entity.id
_entity.type
_entity.pdbx_description
1 polymer ?
#
loop_
_entity_poly.entity_id
_entity_poly.type
_entity_poly.pdbx_seq_one_letter_code
_entity_poly.pdbx_strand_id
1 'polypeptide(L)'
;MASRKLRTLKIRPEAREDVRRLTKLDRRLAVVAATALRNISNGTTVGVPLEKMAKFGDLSDCRKVYFGYGNPPTHRIVYRELDESTIEIIDVVAIESREDAYVYLLTAERLRRLPEETQQEFTSVHQRIIAKRALKKKE
;
A
#
# COMPACT_ATOMS: atom_id res chain seq x y z
N MET A 1 32.39 -2.22 -7.41
CA MET A 1 31.60 -2.25 -6.16
C MET A 1 30.42 -1.31 -6.33
N ALA A 2 29.19 -1.82 -6.37
CA ALA A 2 28.01 -0.96 -6.50
C ALA A 2 27.85 -0.14 -5.21
N SER A 3 27.89 1.18 -5.31
CA SER A 3 27.68 2.09 -4.19
C SER A 3 26.33 1.80 -3.55
N ARG A 4 26.34 1.41 -2.27
CA ARG A 4 25.13 1.15 -1.49
C ARG A 4 24.44 2.49 -1.25
N LYS A 5 23.49 2.86 -2.13
CA LYS A 5 22.66 4.05 -1.93
C LYS A 5 21.98 3.96 -0.57
N LEU A 6 22.18 4.95 0.29
CA LEU A 6 21.44 5.10 1.53
C LEU A 6 19.99 5.41 1.17
N ARG A 7 19.02 4.61 1.65
CA ARG A 7 17.60 4.86 1.42
C ARG A 7 16.92 5.18 2.73
N THR A 8 16.15 6.26 2.74
CA THR A 8 15.34 6.68 3.90
C THR A 8 13.87 6.53 3.57
N LEU A 9 13.13 5.79 4.41
CA LEU A 9 11.69 5.65 4.22
C LEU A 9 10.92 6.84 4.78
N LYS A 10 10.24 7.58 3.91
CA LYS A 10 9.23 8.56 4.31
C LYS A 10 7.85 7.93 4.26
N ILE A 11 7.46 7.24 5.33
CA ILE A 11 6.12 6.63 5.41
C ILE A 11 5.08 7.74 5.63
N ARG A 12 4.14 7.88 4.69
CA ARG A 12 3.02 8.82 4.80
C ARG A 12 2.10 8.52 5.99
N PRO A 13 1.40 9.55 6.54
CA PRO A 13 0.52 9.37 7.70
C PRO A 13 -0.51 8.24 7.54
N GLU A 14 -1.12 8.13 6.36
CA GLU A 14 -2.15 7.13 6.05
C GLU A 14 -1.57 5.71 6.06
N ALA A 15 -0.37 5.51 5.51
CA ALA A 15 0.32 4.23 5.56
C ALA A 15 0.81 3.87 6.97
N ARG A 16 1.14 4.86 7.82
CA ARG A 16 1.40 4.61 9.24
C ARG A 16 0.16 4.08 9.95
N GLU A 17 -1.02 4.64 9.63
CA GLU A 17 -2.28 4.09 10.14
C GLU A 17 -2.55 2.67 9.65
N ASP A 18 -2.19 2.34 8.42
CA ASP A 18 -2.31 0.98 7.90
C ASP A 18 -1.43 -0.01 8.68
N VAL A 19 -0.18 0.34 9.01
CA VAL A 19 0.69 -0.46 9.88
C VAL A 19 0.12 -0.59 11.29
N ARG A 20 -0.41 0.50 11.86
CA ARG A 20 -1.09 0.47 13.17
C ARG A 20 -2.31 -0.45 13.16
N ARG A 21 -3.11 -0.42 12.09
CA ARG A 21 -4.26 -1.29 11.91
C ARG A 21 -3.84 -2.75 11.77
N LEU A 22 -2.82 -3.05 10.97
CA LEU A 22 -2.24 -4.40 10.89
C LEU A 22 -1.80 -4.87 12.27
N THR A 23 -1.13 -4.03 13.06
CA THR A 23 -0.67 -4.37 14.41
C THR A 23 -1.82 -4.75 15.35
N LYS A 24 -2.98 -4.12 15.18
CA LYS A 24 -4.20 -4.42 15.96
C LYS A 24 -4.90 -5.70 15.51
N LEU A 25 -4.90 -5.98 14.20
CA LEU A 25 -5.65 -7.11 13.61
C LEU A 25 -4.83 -8.40 13.56
N ASP A 26 -3.55 -8.29 13.24
CA ASP A 26 -2.62 -9.42 13.11
C ASP A 26 -1.18 -8.94 13.38
N ARG A 27 -0.73 -9.15 14.62
CA ARG A 27 0.61 -8.76 15.06
C ARG A 27 1.73 -9.45 14.27
N ARG A 28 1.54 -10.71 13.85
CA ARG A 28 2.57 -11.45 13.11
C ARG A 28 2.72 -10.85 11.71
N LEU A 29 1.61 -10.56 11.05
CA LEU A 29 1.63 -9.90 9.74
C LEU A 29 2.23 -8.50 9.83
N ALA A 30 1.97 -7.76 10.91
CA ALA A 30 2.59 -6.45 11.13
C ALA A 30 4.13 -6.54 11.27
N VAL A 31 4.65 -7.57 11.94
CA VAL A 31 6.10 -7.83 11.99
C VAL A 31 6.65 -8.13 10.60
N VAL A 32 5.97 -8.95 9.79
CA VAL A 32 6.38 -9.22 8.40
C VAL A 32 6.39 -7.94 7.57
N ALA A 33 5.39 -7.06 7.74
CA ALA A 33 5.34 -5.76 7.08
C ALA A 33 6.53 -4.86 7.49
N ALA A 34 6.85 -4.79 8.79
CA ALA A 34 7.98 -4.01 9.30
C ALA A 34 9.33 -4.52 8.75
N THR A 35 9.50 -5.84 8.67
CA THR A 35 10.68 -6.47 8.06
C THR A 35 10.80 -6.14 6.58
N ALA A 36 9.69 -6.22 5.82
CA ALA A 36 9.67 -5.86 4.40
C ALA A 36 10.04 -4.38 4.19
N LEU A 37 9.50 -3.46 5.00
CA LEU A 37 9.89 -2.05 4.98
C LEU A 37 11.39 -1.87 5.25
N ARG A 38 11.92 -2.51 6.30
CA ARG A 38 13.36 -2.46 6.60
C ARG A 38 14.21 -2.96 5.44
N ASN A 39 13.80 -4.03 4.76
CA ASN A 39 14.52 -4.56 3.61
C ASN A 39 14.52 -3.60 2.42
N ILE A 40 13.41 -2.90 2.17
CA ILE A 40 13.32 -1.84 1.16
C ILE A 40 14.29 -0.70 1.51
N SER A 41 14.29 -0.25 2.77
CA SER A 41 15.21 0.79 3.28
C SER A 41 16.68 0.40 3.18
N ASN A 42 16.99 -0.88 3.36
CA ASN A 42 18.37 -1.37 3.30
C ASN A 42 18.86 -1.64 1.87
N GLY A 43 17.96 -1.57 0.88
CA GLY A 43 18.23 -1.94 -0.50
C GLY A 43 18.32 -3.44 -0.75
N THR A 44 17.99 -4.28 0.24
CA THR A 44 18.02 -5.75 0.10
C THR A 44 16.78 -6.27 -0.64
N THR A 45 15.72 -5.47 -0.71
CA THR A 45 14.54 -5.74 -1.54
C THR A 45 14.24 -4.53 -2.39
N VAL A 46 14.08 -4.74 -3.70
CA VAL A 46 13.67 -3.73 -4.67
C VAL A 46 12.34 -4.17 -5.27
N GLY A 47 11.36 -3.28 -5.28
CA GLY A 47 10.04 -3.55 -5.82
C GLY A 47 10.05 -3.70 -7.34
N VAL A 48 9.01 -4.35 -7.86
CA VAL A 48 8.76 -4.44 -9.31
C VAL A 48 7.93 -3.23 -9.74
N PRO A 49 8.24 -2.55 -10.86
CA PRO A 49 7.41 -1.47 -11.38
C PRO A 49 5.93 -1.90 -11.53
N LEU A 50 5.00 -0.97 -11.28
CA LEU A 50 3.59 -1.23 -11.55
C LEU A 50 3.35 -1.18 -13.06
N GLU A 51 2.59 -2.16 -13.56
CA GLU A 51 2.14 -2.17 -14.96
C GLU A 51 1.12 -1.05 -15.18
N LYS A 52 1.21 -0.41 -16.35
CA LYS A 52 0.22 0.61 -16.75
C LYS A 52 -1.11 -0.07 -17.01
N MET A 53 -2.13 0.30 -16.24
CA MET A 53 -3.49 -0.20 -16.40
C MET A 53 -4.46 0.98 -16.35
N ALA A 54 -5.30 1.14 -17.38
CA ALA A 54 -6.21 2.28 -17.51
C ALA A 54 -7.12 2.48 -16.28
N LYS A 55 -7.49 1.39 -15.60
CA LYS A 55 -8.36 1.41 -14.41
C LYS A 55 -7.73 2.11 -13.19
N PHE A 56 -6.40 2.24 -13.09
CA PHE A 56 -5.73 2.68 -11.85
C PHE A 56 -5.08 4.07 -11.97
N GLY A 57 -5.33 4.79 -13.06
CA GLY A 57 -4.64 6.02 -13.37
C GLY A 57 -3.15 5.80 -13.66
N ASP A 58 -2.37 6.89 -13.69
CA ASP A 58 -0.93 6.81 -13.88
C ASP A 58 -0.23 6.48 -12.55
N LEU A 59 0.32 5.27 -12.47
CA LEU A 59 1.16 4.77 -11.37
C LEU A 59 2.54 4.36 -11.88
N SER A 60 2.98 4.90 -13.02
CA SER A 60 4.23 4.51 -13.67
C SER A 60 5.49 4.83 -12.86
N ASP A 61 5.38 5.73 -11.89
CA ASP A 61 6.44 6.09 -10.92
C ASP A 61 6.45 5.18 -9.67
N CYS A 62 5.59 4.17 -9.61
CA CYS A 62 5.42 3.30 -8.45
C CYS A 62 5.96 1.88 -8.66
N ARG A 63 6.29 1.23 -7.56
CA ARG A 63 6.81 -0.13 -7.44
C ARG A 63 6.04 -0.90 -6.37
N LYS A 64 5.98 -2.22 -6.52
CA LYS A 64 5.32 -3.15 -5.58
C LYS A 64 6.29 -4.17 -5.00
N VAL A 65 6.14 -4.45 -3.71
CA VAL A 65 6.79 -5.57 -3.01
C VAL A 65 5.71 -6.43 -2.37
N TYR A 66 5.74 -7.74 -2.62
CA TYR A 66 4.82 -8.70 -2.03
C TYR A 66 5.28 -9.07 -0.61
N PHE A 67 4.35 -9.21 0.33
CA PHE A 67 4.61 -9.70 1.67
C PHE A 67 3.38 -10.40 2.27
N GLY A 68 3.56 -11.06 3.41
CA GLY A 68 2.49 -11.76 4.12
C GLY A 68 2.41 -13.24 3.77
N TYR A 69 1.28 -13.86 4.10
CA TYR A 69 1.09 -15.31 4.01
C TYR A 69 0.72 -15.79 2.60
N GLY A 70 0.92 -17.08 2.33
CA GLY A 70 0.48 -17.76 1.11
C GLY A 70 1.39 -17.58 -0.10
N ASN A 71 1.02 -18.23 -1.21
CA ASN A 71 1.69 -18.10 -2.51
C ASN A 71 0.65 -17.92 -3.63
N PRO A 72 0.51 -16.71 -4.21
CA PRO A 72 1.33 -15.52 -3.96
C PRO A 72 1.02 -14.88 -2.59
N PRO A 73 1.94 -14.07 -2.03
CA PRO A 73 1.72 -13.41 -0.74
C PRO A 73 0.49 -12.51 -0.75
N THR A 74 -0.22 -12.53 0.38
CA THR A 74 -1.54 -11.88 0.56
C THR A 74 -1.53 -10.36 0.49
N HIS A 75 -0.39 -9.70 0.71
CA HIS A 75 -0.30 -8.25 0.83
C HIS A 75 0.80 -7.66 -0.06
N ARG A 76 0.73 -6.34 -0.29
CA ARG A 76 1.72 -5.59 -1.07
C ARG A 76 2.04 -4.27 -0.40
N ILE A 77 3.30 -3.87 -0.45
CA ILE A 77 3.76 -2.50 -0.21
C ILE A 77 3.87 -1.84 -1.59
N VAL A 78 3.23 -0.68 -1.76
CA VAL A 78 3.38 0.15 -2.98
C VAL A 78 4.15 1.39 -2.63
N TYR A 79 5.17 1.69 -3.42
CA TYR A 79 6.07 2.79 -3.16
C TYR A 79 6.51 3.51 -4.42
N ARG A 80 6.88 4.79 -4.33
CA ARG A 80 7.51 5.52 -5.44
C ARG A 80 8.96 5.83 -5.15
N GLU A 81 9.75 5.97 -6.19
CA GLU A 81 11.15 6.37 -6.07
C GLU A 81 11.22 7.87 -6.38
N LEU A 82 11.21 8.77 -5.38
CA LEU A 82 11.47 10.19 -5.67
C LEU A 82 12.97 10.37 -5.88
N ASP A 83 13.40 10.53 -7.12
CA ASP A 83 14.78 10.89 -7.44
C ASP A 83 15.03 12.36 -7.07
N GLU A 84 15.29 12.63 -5.80
CA GLU A 84 16.07 13.80 -5.38
C GLU A 84 17.45 13.26 -5.05
N SER A 85 18.35 13.32 -6.03
CA SER A 85 19.75 12.87 -6.00
C SER A 85 20.20 12.43 -4.59
N THR A 86 20.13 11.12 -4.35
CA THR A 86 20.51 10.37 -3.12
C THR A 86 19.42 10.01 -2.11
N ILE A 87 18.14 10.40 -2.24
CA ILE A 87 17.06 9.87 -1.36
C ILE A 87 15.78 9.57 -2.14
N GLU A 88 15.50 8.28 -2.27
CA GLU A 88 14.28 7.71 -2.84
C GLU A 88 13.10 7.80 -1.85
N ILE A 89 12.13 8.71 -2.06
CA ILE A 89 10.98 8.87 -1.16
C ILE A 89 9.78 8.01 -1.58
N ILE A 90 9.48 7.03 -0.75
CA ILE A 90 8.39 6.07 -0.93
C ILE A 90 7.07 6.59 -0.33
N ASP A 91 6.14 6.99 -1.20
CA ASP A 91 4.79 7.37 -0.80
C ASP A 91 3.80 6.21 -0.93
N VAL A 92 3.38 5.67 0.21
CA VAL A 92 2.35 4.64 0.30
C VAL A 92 1.01 5.33 0.62
N VAL A 93 0.06 5.28 -0.32
CA VAL A 93 -1.23 6.01 -0.21
C VAL A 93 -2.33 5.18 0.44
N ALA A 94 -2.39 3.87 0.14
CA ALA A 94 -3.34 2.96 0.75
C ALA A 94 -2.81 1.52 0.80
N ILE A 95 -3.10 0.82 1.90
CA ILE A 95 -2.90 -0.62 2.05
C ILE A 95 -4.25 -1.24 2.37
N GLU A 96 -4.86 -1.90 1.39
CA GLU A 96 -6.16 -2.54 1.56
C GLU A 96 -6.33 -3.84 0.78
N SER A 97 -7.42 -4.56 1.08
CA SER A 97 -7.85 -5.71 0.29
C SER A 97 -8.04 -5.34 -1.19
N ARG A 98 -7.70 -6.28 -2.09
CA ARG A 98 -7.97 -6.14 -3.53
C ARG A 98 -9.44 -6.38 -3.92
N GLU A 99 -10.26 -6.80 -2.97
CA GLU A 99 -11.71 -7.05 -3.15
C GLU A 99 -12.38 -5.81 -3.74
N ASP A 100 -13.15 -6.00 -4.82
CA ASP A 100 -13.92 -4.97 -5.52
C ASP A 100 -13.13 -3.72 -5.90
N ALA A 101 -11.83 -3.88 -6.18
CA ALA A 101 -10.93 -2.77 -6.48
C ALA A 101 -10.91 -1.66 -5.40
N TYR A 102 -11.32 -1.97 -4.17
CA TYR A 102 -11.50 -0.99 -3.11
C TYR A 102 -10.22 -0.23 -2.78
N VAL A 103 -9.06 -0.91 -2.80
CA VAL A 103 -7.77 -0.23 -2.57
C VAL A 103 -7.53 0.90 -3.58
N TYR A 104 -8.03 0.78 -4.81
CA TYR A 104 -7.89 1.81 -5.84
C TYR A 104 -8.90 2.94 -5.65
N LEU A 105 -10.17 2.61 -5.38
CA LEU A 105 -11.19 3.61 -5.07
C LEU A 105 -10.79 4.45 -3.85
N LEU A 106 -10.28 3.79 -2.80
CA LEU A 106 -9.77 4.45 -1.60
C LEU A 106 -8.52 5.30 -1.88
N THR A 107 -7.62 4.84 -2.75
CA THR A 107 -6.44 5.61 -3.17
C THR A 107 -6.87 6.89 -3.91
N ALA A 108 -7.81 6.77 -4.85
CA ALA A 108 -8.35 7.91 -5.59
C ALA A 108 -9.03 8.91 -4.65
N GLU A 109 -9.86 8.44 -3.72
CA GLU A 109 -10.50 9.29 -2.70
C GLU A 109 -9.47 10.01 -1.82
N ARG A 110 -8.48 9.29 -1.28
CA ARG A 110 -7.43 9.87 -0.40
C ARG A 110 -6.57 10.92 -1.11
N LEU A 111 -6.38 10.77 -2.41
CA LEU A 111 -5.68 11.75 -3.25
C LEU A 111 -6.59 12.86 -3.78
N ARG A 112 -7.90 12.83 -3.47
CA ARG A 112 -8.94 13.73 -4.01
C ARG A 112 -9.00 13.71 -5.54
N ARG A 113 -8.94 12.50 -6.10
CA ARG A 113 -8.96 12.21 -7.54
C ARG A 113 -10.09 11.25 -7.93
N LEU A 114 -11.03 10.97 -7.01
CA LEU A 114 -12.16 10.12 -7.31
C LEU A 114 -13.14 10.90 -8.21
N PRO A 115 -13.52 10.37 -9.38
CA PRO A 115 -14.51 11.01 -10.24
C PRO A 115 -15.89 11.04 -9.56
N GLU A 116 -16.67 12.10 -9.80
CA GLU A 116 -18.00 12.26 -9.20
C GLU A 116 -18.94 11.10 -9.54
N GLU A 117 -18.87 10.60 -10.78
CA GLU A 117 -19.65 9.45 -11.24
C GLU A 117 -19.33 8.15 -10.47
N THR A 118 -18.15 8.06 -9.84
CA THR A 118 -17.70 6.90 -9.07
C THR A 118 -17.97 7.04 -7.57
N GLN A 119 -18.44 8.20 -7.10
CA GLN A 119 -18.60 8.50 -5.67
C GLN A 119 -19.59 7.55 -4.98
N GLN A 120 -20.68 7.20 -5.67
CA GLN A 120 -21.71 6.31 -5.14
C GLN A 120 -21.19 4.86 -5.02
N GLU A 121 -20.45 4.38 -6.02
CA GLU A 121 -19.81 3.06 -5.99
C GLU A 121 -18.81 2.98 -4.83
N PHE A 122 -17.94 3.98 -4.70
CA PHE A 122 -17.01 4.05 -3.57
C PHE A 122 -17.74 4.00 -2.23
N THR A 123 -18.78 4.79 -2.05
CA THR A 123 -19.54 4.83 -0.79
C THR A 123 -20.13 3.46 -0.44
N SER A 124 -20.73 2.78 -1.42
CA SER A 124 -21.31 1.45 -1.25
C SER A 124 -20.26 0.38 -0.90
N VAL A 125 -19.16 0.33 -1.66
CA VAL A 125 -18.05 -0.60 -1.42
C VAL A 125 -17.39 -0.33 -0.06
N HIS A 126 -17.19 0.95 0.28
CA HIS A 126 -16.61 1.40 1.54
C HIS A 126 -17.45 0.94 2.74
N GLN A 127 -18.76 1.18 2.71
CA GLN A 127 -19.69 0.78 3.76
C GLN A 127 -19.73 -0.74 3.95
N ARG A 128 -19.82 -1.50 2.86
CA ARG A 128 -19.81 -2.97 2.90
C ARG A 128 -18.51 -3.51 3.52
N ILE A 129 -17.37 -2.94 3.14
CA ILE A 129 -16.07 -3.35 3.68
C ILE A 129 -15.94 -2.99 5.16
N ILE A 130 -16.46 -1.83 5.59
CA ILE A 130 -16.54 -1.46 7.02
C ILE A 130 -17.41 -2.44 7.79
N ALA A 131 -18.61 -2.76 7.28
CA ALA A 131 -19.53 -3.69 7.93
C ALA A 131 -18.91 -5.10 8.07
N LYS A 132 -18.28 -5.61 7.01
CA LYS A 132 -17.57 -6.90 7.01
C LYS A 132 -16.47 -6.96 8.08
N ARG A 133 -15.75 -5.85 8.30
CA ARG A 133 -14.73 -5.75 9.37
C ARG A 133 -15.34 -5.72 10.75
N ALA A 134 -16.45 -5.00 10.92
CA ALA A 134 -17.13 -4.91 12.20
C ALA A 134 -17.65 -6.29 12.66
N LEU A 135 -18.12 -7.12 11.73
CA LEU A 135 -18.54 -8.49 11.99
C LEU A 135 -17.38 -9.39 12.41
N LYS A 136 -16.26 -9.37 11.66
CA LYS A 136 -15.04 -10.12 12.02
C LYS A 136 -14.39 -9.74 13.36
N LYS A 137 -14.76 -8.60 13.94
CA LYS A 137 -14.22 -8.14 15.23
C LYS A 137 -15.07 -8.63 16.42
N LYS A 138 -16.29 -9.12 16.16
CA LYS A 138 -17.20 -9.65 17.19
C LYS A 138 -17.06 -11.16 17.40
N GLU A 139 -16.34 -11.83 16.50
CA GLU A 139 -15.89 -13.22 16.59
C GLU A 139 -14.50 -13.30 17.24
#